data_AF-A0A6V7NSP1-F1
#
_entry.id   AF-A0A6V7NSP1-F1
#
_cell.length_a   1.000
_cell.length_b   1.000
_cell.length_c   1.000
_cell.angle_alpha   90.00
_cell.angle_beta   90.00
_cell.angle_gamma   90.00
#
_symmetry.space_group_name_H-M   'P 1'
#
loop_
_entity.id
_entity.type
_entity.pdbx_description
1 polymer ?
#
loop_
_entity_poly.entity_id
_entity_poly.type
_entity_poly.pdbx_seq_one_letter_code
_entity_poly.pdbx_strand_id
1 'polypeptide(L)'
;MSKTLPTSDVAPPLSTPMPTTEGENISAPLEEGFEGVRTLPHSTHEASTSAPQDPLSAILHSLLVSSPNSNEGDDLTTIVMSTDAQQQFDECLQLYSQGLPSLAQNSEQLDRLCAFLYALADQSNIPSSVKCFVETLSSQLSFFLSRQQSLGVELLSLDQHFHQVDHFKKTIPDIAAPITDVSREDQALENQESALQQRILAVKEELAAAESTLAHTSERRLQLQDQLKSKKSEGLKLQEQLSNSIKCIP
;
A
#
# COMPACT_ATOMS: atom_id res chain seq x y z
N MET A 1 -38.08 54.77 -6.46
CA MET A 1 -37.53 54.87 -5.08
C MET A 1 -37.20 53.46 -4.59
N SER A 2 -36.21 53.18 -3.75
CA SER A 2 -34.84 53.74 -3.58
C SER A 2 -34.17 53.00 -2.41
N LYS A 3 -33.10 52.21 -2.68
CA LYS A 3 -32.09 51.76 -1.68
C LYS A 3 -32.62 50.82 -0.55
N THR A 4 -31.82 49.97 0.13
CA THR A 4 -30.38 49.60 0.02
C THR A 4 -30.11 48.20 0.59
N LEU A 5 -29.14 47.49 0.00
CA LEU A 5 -28.18 46.57 0.66
C LEU A 5 -26.79 47.26 0.64
N PRO A 6 -25.70 46.70 1.19
CA PRO A 6 -25.54 45.57 2.12
C PRO A 6 -25.09 46.14 3.50
N THR A 7 -24.19 45.62 4.37
CA THR A 7 -23.23 44.49 4.37
C THR A 7 -22.80 44.18 5.81
N SER A 8 -22.46 42.93 6.14
CA SER A 8 -21.23 42.55 6.90
C SER A 8 -21.33 41.15 7.54
N ASP A 9 -20.68 40.16 6.92
CA ASP A 9 -20.06 39.05 7.67
C ASP A 9 -18.64 38.89 7.13
N VAL A 10 -17.66 38.83 8.05
CA VAL A 10 -16.22 38.87 7.70
C VAL A 10 -15.63 37.48 7.92
N ALA A 11 -15.26 36.81 6.84
CA ALA A 11 -14.53 35.56 6.90
C ALA A 11 -13.10 35.78 7.45
N PRO A 12 -12.58 34.88 8.30
CA PRO A 12 -11.18 34.92 8.73
C PRO A 12 -10.23 34.62 7.56
N PRO A 13 -8.98 35.15 7.58
CA PRO A 13 -8.06 35.10 6.44
C PRO A 13 -7.41 33.73 6.23
N LEU A 14 -6.88 33.52 5.02
CA LEU A 14 -6.07 32.35 4.66
C LEU A 14 -4.77 32.30 5.49
N SER A 15 -4.38 31.10 5.89
CA SER A 15 -3.03 30.77 6.36
C SER A 15 -2.41 29.74 5.43
N THR A 16 -1.49 30.18 4.56
CA THR A 16 -0.68 29.31 3.69
C THR A 16 0.54 28.79 4.44
N PRO A 17 0.78 27.47 4.54
CA PRO A 17 2.07 26.95 4.99
C PRO A 17 3.12 27.06 3.86
N MET A 18 4.25 27.69 4.16
CA MET A 18 5.45 27.66 3.32
C MET A 18 6.39 26.55 3.83
N PRO A 19 7.14 25.83 2.97
CA PRO A 19 8.08 24.82 3.42
C PRO A 19 9.41 25.45 3.88
N THR A 20 9.95 24.98 5.00
CA THR A 20 11.32 25.27 5.44
C THR A 20 12.02 23.98 5.88
N THR A 21 13.12 23.67 5.21
CA THR A 21 13.96 22.49 5.45
C THR A 21 14.98 22.73 6.57
N GLU A 22 14.88 21.96 7.65
CA GLU A 22 15.98 21.47 8.49
C GLU A 22 15.59 20.06 9.00
N GLY A 23 16.50 19.11 9.27
CA GLY A 23 17.95 19.19 9.09
C GLY A 23 18.77 18.16 9.89
N GLU A 24 18.40 16.87 9.93
CA GLU A 24 19.18 15.85 10.66
C GLU A 24 19.77 14.75 9.75
N ASN A 25 21.09 14.53 9.90
CA ASN A 25 21.84 13.46 9.25
C ASN A 25 21.81 12.20 10.10
N ILE A 26 21.50 11.04 9.50
CA ILE A 26 21.93 9.74 10.00
C ILE A 26 22.47 8.91 8.84
N SER A 27 23.77 9.03 8.58
CA SER A 27 24.45 8.30 7.51
C SER A 27 25.14 7.05 8.04
N ALA A 28 24.65 5.88 7.66
CA ALA A 28 25.32 4.58 7.79
C ALA A 28 25.06 3.74 6.53
N PRO A 29 26.00 2.90 6.06
CA PRO A 29 26.06 2.51 4.65
C PRO A 29 25.19 1.30 4.29
N LEU A 30 24.67 1.32 3.06
CA LEU A 30 24.30 0.14 2.30
C LEU A 30 25.55 -0.41 1.59
N GLU A 31 25.90 -1.66 1.85
CA GLU A 31 26.73 -2.45 0.94
C GLU A 31 25.84 -3.41 0.15
N GLU A 32 25.66 -3.14 -1.14
CA GLU A 32 25.21 -4.14 -2.11
C GLU A 32 26.43 -4.84 -2.71
N GLY A 33 26.33 -6.16 -2.91
CA GLY A 33 27.24 -6.89 -3.81
C GLY A 33 27.87 -8.14 -3.22
N PHE A 34 27.18 -9.27 -3.30
CA PHE A 34 27.84 -10.54 -3.56
C PHE A 34 27.11 -11.32 -4.65
N GLU A 35 27.84 -11.70 -5.69
CA GLU A 35 27.30 -12.26 -6.92
C GLU A 35 26.91 -13.74 -6.77
N GLY A 36 25.83 -14.14 -7.46
CA GLY A 36 25.35 -15.52 -7.44
C GLY A 36 26.20 -16.48 -8.28
N VAL A 37 27.17 -17.15 -7.66
CA VAL A 37 27.89 -18.27 -8.30
C VAL A 37 26.97 -19.49 -8.40
N ARG A 38 26.55 -19.82 -9.62
CA ARG A 38 25.86 -21.08 -9.93
C ARG A 38 26.86 -22.25 -9.94
N THR A 39 26.68 -23.21 -9.04
CA THR A 39 27.31 -24.54 -9.18
C THR A 39 26.34 -25.65 -8.82
N LEU A 40 26.02 -26.48 -9.82
CA LEU A 40 25.26 -27.71 -9.66
C LEU A 40 26.19 -28.79 -9.09
N PRO A 41 25.87 -29.48 -7.97
CA PRO A 41 26.60 -30.66 -7.56
C PRO A 41 26.08 -31.88 -8.34
N HIS A 42 26.94 -32.52 -9.13
CA HIS A 42 26.65 -33.87 -9.62
C HIS A 42 26.58 -34.84 -8.44
N SER A 43 25.62 -35.77 -8.47
CA SER A 43 25.68 -36.94 -7.60
C SER A 43 26.86 -37.82 -8.02
N THR A 44 27.80 -38.01 -7.09
CA THR A 44 28.84 -39.04 -7.17
C THR A 44 28.85 -39.78 -5.84
N HIS A 45 28.66 -41.10 -5.88
CA HIS A 45 28.77 -41.94 -4.68
C HIS A 45 30.24 -42.11 -4.28
N GLU A 46 30.58 -41.75 -3.04
CA GLU A 46 31.54 -42.49 -2.21
C GLU A 46 30.97 -42.57 -0.77
N ALA A 47 31.54 -43.45 0.07
CA ALA A 47 30.84 -44.03 1.21
C ALA A 47 31.38 -43.63 2.59
N SER A 48 30.50 -43.76 3.60
CA SER A 48 30.77 -43.69 5.05
C SER A 48 31.12 -42.29 5.60
N THR A 49 30.67 -41.88 6.79
CA THR A 49 29.98 -42.60 7.87
C THR A 49 28.66 -41.92 8.26
N SER A 50 27.65 -42.69 8.67
CA SER A 50 26.37 -42.17 9.15
C SER A 50 26.43 -41.79 10.63
N ALA A 51 26.72 -40.52 10.92
CA ALA A 51 26.35 -39.94 12.22
C ALA A 51 24.82 -39.93 12.35
N PRO A 52 24.24 -40.27 13.52
CA PRO A 52 22.79 -40.23 13.72
C PRO A 52 22.29 -38.77 13.63
N GLN A 53 21.34 -38.51 12.72
CA GLN A 53 20.81 -37.15 12.47
C GLN A 53 19.86 -36.64 13.55
N ASP A 54 19.48 -37.47 14.52
CA ASP A 54 18.67 -37.09 15.69
C ASP A 54 19.35 -37.60 16.97
N PRO A 55 19.60 -36.73 17.98
CA PRO A 55 20.21 -37.13 19.24
C PRO A 55 19.34 -38.10 20.05
N LEU A 56 18.00 -38.06 19.96
CA LEU A 56 17.17 -39.05 20.64
C LEU A 56 17.34 -40.44 20.04
N SER A 57 17.31 -40.56 18.72
CA SER A 57 17.63 -41.80 18.00
C SER A 57 19.02 -42.33 18.36
N ALA A 58 20.01 -41.46 18.55
CA ALA A 58 21.34 -41.85 19.02
C ALA A 58 21.31 -42.44 20.45
N ILE A 59 20.61 -41.78 21.37
CA ILE A 59 20.45 -42.23 22.76
C ILE A 59 19.66 -43.55 22.83
N LEU A 60 18.59 -43.69 22.02
CA LEU A 60 17.77 -44.90 21.92
C LEU A 60 18.55 -46.07 21.34
N HIS A 61 19.36 -45.85 20.28
CA HIS A 61 20.26 -46.89 19.78
C HIS A 61 21.30 -47.30 20.85
N SER A 62 21.86 -46.35 21.60
CA SER A 62 22.79 -46.66 22.69
C SER A 62 22.13 -47.49 23.81
N LEU A 63 20.90 -47.13 24.21
CA LEU A 63 20.09 -47.89 25.18
C LEU A 63 19.78 -49.32 24.70
N LEU A 64 19.36 -49.48 23.43
CA LEU A 64 18.95 -50.78 22.88
C LEU A 64 20.15 -51.70 22.53
N VAL A 65 21.31 -51.13 22.19
CA VAL A 65 22.55 -51.89 21.90
C VAL A 65 23.30 -52.28 23.18
N SER A 66 23.06 -51.59 24.31
CA SER A 66 23.62 -51.92 25.64
C SER A 66 22.97 -53.15 26.29
N SER A 67 22.86 -54.25 25.54
CA SER A 67 22.30 -55.53 26.01
C SER A 67 23.38 -56.39 26.66
N PRO A 68 23.12 -57.00 27.84
CA PRO A 68 24.16 -57.63 28.67
C PRO A 68 24.59 -59.00 28.12
N ASN A 69 25.56 -59.01 27.20
CA ASN A 69 26.15 -60.24 26.66
C ASN A 69 27.69 -60.17 26.52
N SER A 70 28.33 -59.27 27.25
CA SER A 70 29.80 -59.20 27.38
C SER A 70 30.25 -60.07 28.56
N ASN A 71 30.71 -61.29 28.28
CA ASN A 71 31.19 -62.24 29.29
C ASN A 71 32.59 -61.89 29.80
N GLU A 72 32.76 -60.75 30.49
CA GLU A 72 34.04 -60.44 31.15
C GLU A 72 33.89 -59.52 32.39
N GLY A 73 33.83 -60.16 33.55
CA GLY A 73 34.67 -59.82 34.70
C GLY A 73 34.36 -58.61 35.60
N ASP A 74 33.69 -57.57 35.13
CA ASP A 74 33.56 -56.31 35.90
C ASP A 74 32.32 -56.24 36.81
N ASP A 75 32.50 -55.70 38.02
CA ASP A 75 31.47 -55.37 39.01
C ASP A 75 30.61 -54.14 38.57
N LEU A 76 30.04 -54.21 37.36
CA LEU A 76 29.01 -53.28 36.93
C LEU A 76 27.77 -53.49 37.80
N THR A 77 27.51 -52.52 38.69
CA THR A 77 26.25 -52.40 39.39
C THR A 77 25.12 -52.32 38.36
N THR A 78 24.41 -53.43 38.18
CA THR A 78 23.13 -53.44 37.47
C THR A 78 22.16 -52.59 38.28
N ILE A 79 22.08 -51.30 37.96
CA ILE A 79 21.11 -50.36 38.54
C ILE A 79 19.74 -50.74 37.96
N VAL A 80 19.14 -51.74 38.60
CA VAL A 80 17.78 -52.19 38.32
C VAL A 80 16.85 -51.02 38.66
N MET A 81 16.34 -50.37 37.62
CA MET A 81 15.21 -49.45 37.75
C MET A 81 14.06 -50.16 38.47
N SER A 82 13.29 -49.42 39.27
CA SER A 82 12.04 -49.96 39.79
C SER A 82 11.14 -50.37 38.62
N THR A 83 10.31 -51.40 38.80
CA THR A 83 9.37 -51.85 37.76
C THR A 83 8.44 -50.71 37.31
N ASP A 84 8.11 -49.81 38.24
CA ASP A 84 7.35 -48.59 38.00
C ASP A 84 8.11 -47.59 37.12
N ALA A 85 9.39 -47.30 37.41
CA ALA A 85 10.23 -46.45 36.56
C ALA A 85 10.41 -47.03 35.15
N GLN A 86 10.58 -48.35 35.04
CA GLN A 86 10.69 -49.03 33.75
C GLN A 86 9.39 -48.91 32.96
N GLN A 87 8.24 -49.15 33.59
CA GLN A 87 6.93 -49.00 32.95
C GLN A 87 6.69 -47.54 32.50
N GLN A 88 6.99 -46.55 33.34
CA GLN A 88 6.87 -45.13 32.98
C GLN A 88 7.78 -44.75 31.79
N PHE A 89 8.97 -45.34 31.71
CA PHE A 89 9.88 -45.16 30.58
C PHE A 89 9.33 -45.82 29.30
N ASP A 90 8.83 -47.05 29.38
CA ASP A 90 8.27 -47.77 28.23
C ASP A 90 6.96 -47.11 27.71
N GLU A 91 6.10 -46.60 28.60
CA GLU A 91 4.91 -45.82 28.22
C GLU A 91 5.30 -44.45 27.60
N CYS A 92 6.36 -43.80 28.11
CA CYS A 92 6.93 -42.58 27.53
C CYS A 92 7.47 -42.84 26.10
N LEU A 93 8.19 -43.94 25.88
CA LEU A 93 8.62 -44.38 24.55
C LEU A 93 7.44 -44.67 23.62
N GLN A 94 6.40 -45.36 24.12
CA GLN A 94 5.21 -45.68 23.33
C GLN A 94 4.46 -44.40 22.90
N LEU A 95 4.34 -43.41 23.78
CA LEU A 95 3.76 -42.09 23.45
C LEU A 95 4.64 -41.34 22.44
N TYR A 96 5.95 -41.24 22.66
CA TYR A 96 6.87 -40.57 21.73
C TYR A 96 6.86 -41.22 20.33
N SER A 97 6.75 -42.55 20.24
CA SER A 97 6.72 -43.29 18.97
C SER A 97 5.53 -42.94 18.05
N GLN A 98 4.46 -42.35 18.59
CA GLN A 98 3.31 -41.86 17.80
C GLN A 98 3.63 -40.53 17.07
N GLY A 99 4.76 -39.90 17.40
CA GLY A 99 5.26 -38.67 16.79
C GLY A 99 4.69 -37.40 17.42
N LEU A 100 5.56 -36.40 17.63
CA LEU A 100 5.18 -35.09 18.17
C LEU A 100 4.00 -34.42 17.44
N PRO A 101 3.85 -34.50 16.10
CA PRO A 101 2.68 -33.92 15.41
C PRO A 101 1.34 -34.59 15.75
N SER A 102 1.35 -35.88 16.10
CA SER A 102 0.15 -36.63 16.50
C SER A 102 -0.21 -36.32 17.95
N LEU A 103 0.80 -36.31 18.84
CA LEU A 103 0.67 -35.91 20.24
C LEU A 103 0.11 -34.47 20.36
N ALA A 104 0.55 -33.56 19.49
CA ALA A 104 0.06 -32.18 19.46
C ALA A 104 -1.45 -32.04 19.15
N GLN A 105 -2.06 -33.04 18.50
CA GLN A 105 -3.50 -33.06 18.22
C GLN A 105 -4.32 -33.68 19.36
N ASN A 106 -3.67 -34.26 20.37
CA ASN A 106 -4.31 -34.93 21.49
C ASN A 106 -3.68 -34.47 22.82
N SER A 107 -4.22 -33.40 23.39
CA SER A 107 -3.70 -32.80 24.63
C SER A 107 -3.57 -33.80 25.77
N GLU A 108 -4.52 -34.74 25.94
CA GLU A 108 -4.42 -35.77 26.97
C GLU A 108 -3.20 -36.68 26.81
N GLN A 109 -2.75 -36.97 25.58
CA GLN A 109 -1.55 -37.78 25.35
C GLN A 109 -0.28 -36.97 25.55
N LEU A 110 -0.28 -35.69 25.17
CA LEU A 110 0.82 -34.75 25.43
C LEU A 110 1.00 -34.50 26.94
N ASP A 111 -0.09 -34.27 27.68
CA ASP A 111 -0.08 -34.05 29.12
C ASP A 111 0.43 -35.29 29.86
N ARG A 112 0.02 -36.50 29.43
CA ARG A 112 0.55 -37.78 29.96
C ARG A 112 2.04 -37.94 29.67
N LEU A 113 2.50 -37.63 28.45
CA LEU A 113 3.92 -37.68 28.09
C LEU A 113 4.76 -36.74 28.98
N CYS A 114 4.29 -35.51 29.16
CA CYS A 114 4.90 -34.55 30.09
C CYS A 114 4.90 -35.06 31.54
N ALA A 115 3.80 -35.65 32.01
CA ALA A 115 3.70 -36.23 33.35
C ALA A 115 4.69 -37.37 33.58
N PHE A 116 4.87 -38.29 32.61
CA PHE A 116 5.88 -39.34 32.68
C PHE A 116 7.30 -38.78 32.66
N LEU A 117 7.58 -37.76 31.86
CA LEU A 117 8.90 -37.10 31.85
C LEU A 117 9.22 -36.45 33.20
N TYR A 118 8.26 -35.78 33.84
CA TYR A 118 8.45 -35.25 35.20
C TYR A 118 8.61 -36.37 36.25
N ALA A 119 7.79 -37.43 36.18
CA ALA A 119 7.89 -38.58 37.09
C ALA A 119 9.24 -39.30 36.98
N LEU A 120 9.81 -39.41 35.78
CA LEU A 120 11.15 -39.96 35.57
C LEU A 120 12.26 -38.97 36.01
N ALA A 121 12.08 -37.67 35.80
CA ALA A 121 13.07 -36.65 36.16
C ALA A 121 13.25 -36.47 37.68
N ASP A 122 12.19 -36.68 38.47
CA ASP A 122 12.21 -36.60 39.95
C ASP A 122 12.86 -37.83 40.61
N GLN A 123 13.02 -38.93 39.87
CA GLN A 123 13.57 -40.18 40.40
C GLN A 123 15.11 -40.17 40.46
N SER A 124 15.65 -40.28 41.67
CA SER A 124 17.09 -40.32 41.94
C SER A 124 17.80 -41.60 41.48
N ASN A 125 17.06 -42.66 41.14
CA ASN A 125 17.57 -44.01 40.87
C ASN A 125 17.50 -44.44 39.39
N ILE A 126 17.28 -43.51 38.45
CA ILE A 126 17.31 -43.83 37.01
C ILE A 126 18.74 -43.84 36.44
N PRO A 127 19.07 -44.70 35.45
CA PRO A 127 20.33 -44.67 34.73
C PRO A 127 20.59 -43.33 34.03
N SER A 128 21.86 -42.93 33.94
CA SER A 128 22.28 -41.68 33.28
C SER A 128 21.84 -41.58 31.81
N SER A 129 21.69 -42.72 31.12
CA SER A 129 21.17 -42.82 29.75
C SER A 129 19.68 -42.49 29.66
N VAL A 130 18.87 -42.99 30.60
CA VAL A 130 17.44 -42.63 30.73
C VAL A 130 17.29 -41.16 31.11
N LYS A 131 18.13 -40.66 32.02
CA LYS A 131 18.14 -39.23 32.38
C LYS A 131 18.46 -38.34 31.18
N CYS A 132 19.50 -38.68 30.41
CA CYS A 132 19.86 -37.97 29.18
C CYS A 132 18.75 -38.01 28.11
N PHE A 133 18.02 -39.14 27.99
CA PHE A 133 16.82 -39.23 27.15
C PHE A 133 15.73 -38.26 27.62
N VAL A 134 15.40 -38.25 28.91
CA VAL A 134 14.37 -37.38 29.51
C VAL A 134 14.71 -35.90 29.32
N GLU A 135 15.96 -35.49 29.57
CA GLU A 135 16.45 -34.13 29.36
C GLU A 135 16.36 -33.72 27.86
N THR A 136 16.76 -34.62 26.95
CA THR A 136 16.74 -34.35 25.51
C THR A 136 15.32 -34.27 24.96
N LEU A 137 14.41 -35.17 25.38
CA LEU A 137 13.01 -35.17 24.93
C LEU A 137 12.22 -34.00 25.50
N SER A 138 12.43 -33.65 26.77
CA SER A 138 11.87 -32.42 27.37
C SER A 138 12.32 -31.17 26.61
N SER A 139 13.58 -31.14 26.14
CA SER A 139 14.11 -30.05 25.31
C SER A 139 13.46 -30.01 23.92
N GLN A 140 13.30 -31.15 23.25
CA GLN A 140 12.62 -31.22 21.94
C GLN A 140 11.14 -30.81 22.05
N LEU A 141 10.42 -31.27 23.08
CA LEU A 141 9.03 -30.89 23.36
C LEU A 141 8.89 -29.37 23.60
N SER A 142 9.77 -28.80 24.43
CA SER A 142 9.78 -27.36 24.71
C SER A 142 9.97 -26.53 23.44
N PHE A 143 10.93 -26.91 22.59
CA PHE A 143 11.17 -26.27 21.29
C PHE A 143 9.97 -26.40 20.34
N PHE A 144 9.39 -27.61 20.24
CA PHE A 144 8.23 -27.88 19.39
C PHE A 144 7.00 -27.05 19.80
N LEU A 145 6.69 -26.99 21.10
CA LEU A 145 5.55 -26.22 21.61
C LEU A 145 5.76 -24.71 21.44
N SER A 146 6.97 -24.21 21.69
CA SER A 146 7.32 -22.79 21.44
C SER A 146 7.15 -22.44 19.96
N ARG A 147 7.55 -23.35 19.05
CA ARG A 147 7.40 -23.16 17.61
C ARG A 147 5.93 -23.19 17.17
N GLN A 148 5.09 -24.04 17.75
CA GLN A 148 3.64 -24.02 17.47
C GLN A 148 2.98 -22.72 17.97
N GLN A 149 3.37 -22.21 19.14
CA GLN A 149 2.87 -20.92 19.64
C GLN A 149 3.26 -19.75 18.73
N SER A 150 4.53 -19.68 18.29
CA SER A 150 4.99 -18.67 17.31
C SER A 150 4.17 -18.71 16.02
N LEU A 151 4.02 -19.91 15.44
CA LEU A 151 3.27 -20.10 14.19
C LEU A 151 1.78 -19.72 14.34
N GLY A 152 1.17 -19.98 15.51
CA GLY A 152 -0.19 -19.55 15.81
C GLY A 152 -0.34 -18.02 15.84
N VAL A 153 0.64 -17.29 16.39
CA VAL A 153 0.66 -15.82 16.38
C VAL A 153 0.89 -15.26 14.97
N GLU A 154 1.77 -15.88 14.18
CA GLU A 154 1.99 -15.53 12.78
C GLU A 154 0.73 -15.74 11.93
N LEU A 155 0.00 -16.84 12.13
CA LEU A 155 -1.26 -17.12 11.45
C LEU A 155 -2.36 -16.11 11.81
N LEU A 156 -2.48 -15.73 13.09
CA LEU A 156 -3.42 -14.70 13.54
C LEU A 156 -3.11 -13.32 12.93
N SER A 157 -1.82 -12.97 12.84
CA SER A 157 -1.36 -11.73 12.19
C SER A 157 -1.67 -11.73 10.69
N LEU A 158 -1.46 -12.87 10.02
CA LEU A 158 -1.75 -13.03 8.59
C LEU A 158 -3.25 -12.96 8.27
N ASP A 159 -4.10 -13.54 9.11
CA ASP A 159 -5.57 -13.44 9.01
C ASP A 159 -6.04 -11.98 9.19
N GLN A 160 -5.49 -11.27 10.19
CA GLN A 160 -5.75 -9.84 10.39
C GLN A 160 -5.33 -9.00 9.17
N HIS A 161 -4.21 -9.32 8.53
CA HIS A 161 -3.77 -8.69 7.29
C HIS A 161 -4.74 -8.97 6.12
N PHE A 162 -5.21 -10.21 5.95
CA PHE A 162 -6.23 -10.52 4.95
C PHE A 162 -7.53 -9.74 5.19
N HIS A 163 -7.97 -9.60 6.44
CA HIS A 163 -9.12 -8.76 6.79
C HIS A 163 -8.92 -7.28 6.42
N GLN A 164 -7.71 -6.72 6.59
CA GLN A 164 -7.39 -5.34 6.17
C GLN A 164 -7.41 -5.18 4.64
N VAL A 165 -6.81 -6.12 3.90
CA VAL A 165 -6.80 -6.12 2.43
C VAL A 165 -8.23 -6.22 1.87
N ASP A 166 -9.06 -7.09 2.46
CA ASP A 166 -10.42 -7.30 2.00
C ASP A 166 -11.36 -6.14 2.40
N HIS A 167 -11.06 -5.41 3.49
CA HIS A 167 -11.68 -4.12 3.81
C HIS A 167 -11.29 -3.04 2.78
N PHE A 168 -10.00 -2.87 2.48
CA PHE A 168 -9.50 -1.92 1.49
C PHE A 168 -10.13 -2.16 0.11
N LYS A 169 -10.19 -3.42 -0.32
CA LYS A 169 -10.89 -3.85 -1.54
C LYS A 169 -12.38 -3.49 -1.57
N LYS A 170 -13.05 -3.41 -0.41
CA LYS A 170 -14.46 -3.01 -0.27
C LYS A 170 -14.67 -1.49 -0.23
N THR A 171 -13.65 -0.68 0.06
CA THR A 171 -13.73 0.80 0.00
C THR A 171 -13.20 1.41 -1.30
N ILE A 172 -12.40 0.69 -2.09
CA ILE A 172 -11.99 1.11 -3.46
C ILE A 172 -13.15 1.52 -4.41
N PRO A 173 -14.37 0.92 -4.37
CA PRO A 173 -15.45 1.26 -5.32
C PRO A 173 -15.90 2.73 -5.33
N ASP A 174 -15.62 3.49 -4.26
CA ASP A 174 -16.09 4.88 -4.11
C ASP A 174 -15.22 5.90 -4.86
N ILE A 175 -13.99 5.53 -5.24
CA ILE A 175 -13.04 6.43 -5.93
C ILE A 175 -13.45 6.68 -7.39
N ALA A 176 -14.18 5.74 -8.01
CA ALA A 176 -14.58 5.82 -9.40
C ALA A 176 -15.79 6.75 -9.65
N ALA A 177 -16.66 6.93 -8.66
CA ALA A 177 -17.85 7.78 -8.78
C ALA A 177 -17.51 9.25 -9.14
N PRO A 178 -16.69 9.99 -8.37
CA PRO A 178 -16.37 11.39 -8.67
C PRO A 178 -15.67 11.58 -10.02
N ILE A 179 -14.90 10.60 -10.50
CA ILE A 179 -14.25 10.64 -11.82
C ILE A 179 -15.30 10.74 -12.95
N THR A 180 -16.45 10.08 -12.81
CA THR A 180 -17.54 10.12 -13.80
C THR A 180 -18.34 11.43 -13.78
N ASP A 181 -18.35 12.14 -12.66
CA ASP A 181 -19.00 13.46 -12.56
C ASP A 181 -18.07 14.57 -13.06
N VAL A 182 -16.78 14.56 -12.70
CA VAL A 182 -15.77 15.48 -13.27
C VAL A 182 -15.74 15.39 -14.80
N SER A 183 -15.75 14.16 -15.36
CA SER A 183 -15.81 13.95 -16.81
C SER A 183 -17.06 14.56 -17.48
N ARG A 184 -18.15 14.75 -16.73
CA ARG A 184 -19.39 15.39 -17.22
C ARG A 184 -19.32 16.91 -17.11
N GLU A 185 -18.67 17.43 -16.07
CA GLU A 185 -18.44 18.86 -15.88
C GLU A 185 -17.46 19.41 -16.93
N ASP A 186 -16.35 18.72 -17.19
CA ASP A 186 -15.40 19.08 -18.27
C ASP A 186 -16.10 19.15 -19.63
N GLN A 187 -16.93 18.14 -19.95
CA GLN A 187 -17.70 18.12 -21.20
C GLN A 187 -18.73 19.25 -21.27
N ALA A 188 -19.33 19.66 -20.14
CA ALA A 188 -20.24 20.80 -20.10
C ALA A 188 -19.50 22.14 -20.29
N LEU A 189 -18.29 22.27 -19.74
CA LEU A 189 -17.42 23.44 -19.92
C LEU A 189 -16.96 23.60 -21.37
N GLU A 190 -16.56 22.52 -22.06
CA GLU A 190 -16.20 22.55 -23.49
C GLU A 190 -17.38 23.00 -24.38
N ASN A 191 -18.60 22.51 -24.08
CA ASN A 191 -19.82 22.95 -24.76
C ASN A 191 -20.15 24.43 -24.47
N GLN A 192 -19.87 24.91 -23.25
CA GLN A 192 -20.03 26.32 -22.91
C GLN A 192 -18.98 27.22 -23.58
N GLU A 193 -17.71 26.78 -23.64
CA GLU A 193 -16.64 27.55 -24.28
C GLU A 193 -16.89 27.68 -25.79
N SER A 194 -17.17 26.59 -26.48
CA SER A 194 -17.47 26.61 -27.92
C SER A 194 -18.67 27.50 -28.26
N ALA A 195 -19.73 27.50 -27.44
CA ALA A 195 -20.86 28.42 -27.57
C ALA A 195 -20.48 29.90 -27.33
N LEU A 196 -19.54 30.18 -26.43
CA LEU A 196 -19.00 31.52 -26.20
C LEU A 196 -18.09 31.98 -27.36
N GLN A 197 -17.22 31.10 -27.87
CA GLN A 197 -16.37 31.38 -29.03
C GLN A 197 -17.22 31.72 -30.26
N GLN A 198 -18.30 30.97 -30.54
CA GLN A 198 -19.24 31.26 -31.63
C GLN A 198 -19.90 32.64 -31.46
N ARG A 199 -20.34 33.00 -30.25
CA ARG A 199 -20.90 34.33 -29.95
C ARG A 199 -19.88 35.46 -30.16
N ILE A 200 -18.63 35.24 -29.78
CA ILE A 200 -17.54 36.21 -29.98
C ILE A 200 -17.25 36.43 -31.48
N LEU A 201 -17.37 35.39 -32.31
CA LEU A 201 -17.25 35.52 -33.77
C LEU A 201 -18.42 36.32 -34.36
N ALA A 202 -19.66 35.97 -34.02
CA ALA A 202 -20.85 36.70 -34.49
C ALA A 202 -20.81 38.20 -34.14
N VAL A 203 -20.44 38.55 -32.91
CA VAL A 203 -20.31 39.96 -32.46
C VAL A 203 -19.19 40.70 -33.19
N LYS A 204 -18.11 40.02 -33.60
CA LYS A 204 -17.05 40.63 -34.44
C LYS A 204 -17.54 40.91 -35.87
N GLU A 205 -18.34 40.03 -36.45
CA GLU A 205 -18.95 40.23 -37.77
C GLU A 205 -19.97 41.36 -37.76
N GLU A 206 -20.84 41.43 -36.73
CA GLU A 206 -21.76 42.55 -36.51
C GLU A 206 -21.03 43.89 -36.33
N LEU A 207 -19.93 43.90 -35.57
CA LEU A 207 -19.12 45.10 -35.37
C LEU A 207 -18.49 45.58 -36.69
N ALA A 208 -17.89 44.68 -37.48
CA ALA A 208 -17.31 45.02 -38.78
C ALA A 208 -18.37 45.55 -39.78
N ALA A 209 -19.58 44.98 -39.77
CA ALA A 209 -20.70 45.47 -40.58
C ALA A 209 -21.17 46.86 -40.12
N ALA A 210 -21.20 47.13 -38.81
CA ALA A 210 -21.53 48.43 -38.25
C ALA A 210 -20.46 49.49 -38.57
N GLU A 211 -19.18 49.15 -38.49
CA GLU A 211 -18.06 50.04 -38.86
C GLU A 211 -18.09 50.40 -40.35
N SER A 212 -18.31 49.42 -41.24
CA SER A 212 -18.51 49.65 -42.67
C SER A 212 -19.70 50.57 -42.96
N THR A 213 -20.83 50.35 -42.28
CA THR A 213 -22.03 51.18 -42.39
C THR A 213 -21.76 52.62 -41.90
N LEU A 214 -21.00 52.78 -40.83
CA LEU A 214 -20.59 54.09 -40.29
C LEU A 214 -19.64 54.81 -41.25
N ALA A 215 -18.69 54.10 -41.87
CA ALA A 215 -17.78 54.65 -42.87
C ALA A 215 -18.55 55.24 -44.05
N HIS A 216 -19.39 54.46 -44.73
CA HIS A 216 -20.24 54.94 -45.84
C HIS A 216 -21.18 56.08 -45.41
N THR A 217 -21.72 56.03 -44.19
CA THR A 217 -22.57 57.10 -43.65
C THR A 217 -21.79 58.41 -43.40
N SER A 218 -20.51 58.31 -43.02
CA SER A 218 -19.62 59.47 -42.86
C SER A 218 -19.18 60.07 -44.21
N GLU A 219 -18.88 59.23 -45.20
CA GLU A 219 -18.54 59.63 -46.56
C GLU A 219 -19.70 60.39 -47.22
N ARG A 220 -20.91 59.80 -47.19
CA ARG A 220 -22.13 60.43 -47.73
C ARG A 220 -22.44 61.77 -47.05
N ARG A 221 -22.14 61.90 -45.75
CA ARG A 221 -22.30 63.15 -44.99
C ARG A 221 -21.33 64.24 -45.48
N LEU A 222 -20.08 63.88 -45.79
CA LEU A 222 -19.09 64.80 -46.35
C LEU A 222 -19.51 65.28 -47.74
N GLN A 223 -19.90 64.35 -48.63
CA GLN A 223 -20.42 64.66 -49.97
C GLN A 223 -21.61 65.65 -49.91
N LEU A 224 -22.57 65.43 -48.99
CA LEU A 224 -23.70 66.34 -48.78
C LEU A 224 -23.26 67.71 -48.21
N GLN A 225 -22.24 67.75 -47.35
CA GLN A 225 -21.70 69.00 -46.82
C GLN A 225 -21.08 69.85 -47.95
N ASP A 226 -20.36 69.24 -48.88
CA ASP A 226 -19.75 69.93 -50.01
C ASP A 226 -20.76 70.36 -51.09
N GLN A 227 -21.79 69.55 -51.34
CA GLN A 227 -22.95 69.99 -52.13
C GLN A 227 -23.63 71.22 -51.52
N LEU A 228 -23.80 71.25 -50.19
CA LEU A 228 -24.41 72.39 -49.48
C LEU A 228 -23.52 73.64 -49.55
N LYS A 229 -22.19 73.50 -49.38
CA LYS A 229 -21.22 74.61 -49.61
C LYS A 229 -21.34 75.15 -51.04
N SER A 230 -21.38 74.26 -52.04
CA SER A 230 -21.50 74.63 -53.46
C SER A 230 -22.80 75.41 -53.72
N LYS A 231 -23.96 74.86 -53.32
CA LYS A 231 -25.27 75.50 -53.48
C LYS A 231 -25.40 76.82 -52.71
N LYS A 232 -24.77 76.96 -51.54
CA LYS A 232 -24.65 78.25 -50.84
C LYS A 232 -23.86 79.27 -51.66
N SER A 233 -22.78 78.86 -52.33
CA SER A 233 -22.00 79.75 -53.19
C SER A 233 -22.74 80.16 -54.48
N GLU A 234 -23.54 79.25 -55.06
CA GLU A 234 -24.44 79.57 -56.18
C GLU A 234 -25.51 80.58 -55.76
N GLY A 235 -26.17 80.36 -54.62
CA GLY A 235 -27.20 81.26 -54.09
C GLY A 235 -26.68 82.67 -53.82
N LEU A 236 -25.47 82.80 -53.26
CA LEU A 236 -24.84 84.11 -53.05
C LEU A 236 -24.54 84.85 -54.37
N LYS A 237 -24.07 84.14 -55.41
CA LYS A 237 -23.85 84.73 -56.75
C LYS A 237 -25.17 85.21 -57.38
N LEU A 238 -26.24 84.43 -57.27
CA LEU A 238 -27.57 84.81 -57.76
C LEU A 238 -28.14 86.01 -56.98
N GLN A 239 -27.94 86.07 -55.66
CA GLN A 239 -28.33 87.21 -54.83
C GLN A 239 -27.57 88.50 -55.21
N GLU A 240 -26.27 88.39 -55.50
CA GLU A 240 -25.44 89.50 -55.97
C GLU A 240 -25.88 89.99 -57.36
N GLN A 241 -26.11 89.07 -58.31
CA GLN A 241 -26.64 89.39 -59.63
C GLN A 241 -27.98 90.12 -59.55
N LEU A 242 -28.94 89.61 -58.76
CA LEU A 242 -30.24 90.25 -58.55
C LEU A 242 -30.10 91.64 -57.92
N SER A 243 -29.22 91.77 -56.92
CA SER A 243 -28.94 93.04 -56.23
C SER A 243 -28.32 94.09 -57.15
N ASN A 244 -27.53 93.67 -58.14
CA ASN A 244 -26.97 94.55 -59.16
C ASN A 244 -28.01 94.88 -60.24
N SER A 245 -28.86 93.93 -60.66
CA SER A 245 -29.97 94.20 -61.58
C SER A 245 -30.97 95.23 -61.03
N ILE A 246 -31.32 95.15 -59.74
CA ILE A 246 -32.23 96.10 -59.09
C ILE A 246 -31.64 97.53 -59.06
N LYS A 247 -30.32 97.68 -58.85
CA LYS A 247 -29.62 98.98 -58.90
C LYS A 247 -29.54 99.59 -60.31
N CYS A 248 -29.84 98.82 -61.35
CA CYS A 248 -29.81 99.27 -62.75
C CYS A 248 -31.21 99.65 -63.28
N ILE A 249 -32.23 99.70 -62.44
CA ILE A 249 -33.55 100.26 -62.77
C ILE A 249 -33.49 101.78 -62.51
N PRO A 250 -33.68 102.64 -63.53
CA PRO A 250 -33.65 104.10 -63.40
C PRO A 250 -34.95 104.70 -62.87
#